data_AF-A0A6I8V3I5-F1
#
_entry.id   AF-A0A6I8V3I5-F1
#
_cell.length_a   1.000
_cell.length_b   1.000
_cell.length_c   1.000
_cell.angle_alpha   90.00
_cell.angle_beta   90.00
_cell.angle_gamma   90.00
#
_symmetry.space_group_name_H-M   'P 1'
#
loop_
_entity.id
_entity.type
_entity.pdbx_description
1 polymer ?
#
loop_
_entity_poly.entity_id
_entity_poly.type
_entity_poly.pdbx_seq_one_letter_code
_entity_poly.pdbx_strand_id
1 'polypeptide(L)'
;MRHVQFLARTVLVQNNNVEEACRMLNRVLGKEEILDQFRRTRFYEKPYQVRRRVNFEKCKAIYNEDMNRKIQFVLRKNRVEPFPGCS
;
A
#
# COMPACT_ATOMS: atom_id res chain seq x y z
N MET A 1 10.89 23.34 -14.46
CA MET A 1 9.89 23.20 -15.54
C MET A 1 10.56 22.87 -16.88
N ARG A 2 11.40 21.82 -16.94
CA ARG A 2 12.10 21.41 -18.17
C ARG A 2 11.58 20.08 -18.73
N HIS A 3 10.46 19.58 -18.19
CA HIS A 3 9.88 18.29 -18.58
C HIS A 3 8.69 18.50 -19.51
N VAL A 4 8.47 17.51 -20.38
CA VAL A 4 7.30 17.44 -21.27
C VAL A 4 6.00 17.41 -20.46
N GLN A 5 5.02 18.18 -20.91
CA GLN A 5 3.71 18.26 -20.26
C GLN A 5 2.87 17.02 -20.61
N PHE A 6 1.90 16.69 -19.75
CA PHE A 6 0.92 15.61 -19.96
C PHE A 6 1.50 14.19 -20.16
N LEU A 7 2.78 13.98 -19.80
CA LEU A 7 3.39 12.65 -19.79
C LEU A 7 3.30 12.00 -18.40
N ALA A 8 3.76 12.71 -17.37
CA ALA A 8 3.77 12.18 -16.01
C ALA A 8 2.36 12.13 -15.42
N ARG A 9 2.00 11.00 -14.79
CA ARG A 9 0.76 10.81 -14.00
C ARG A 9 -0.52 11.23 -14.74
N THR A 10 -0.53 11.06 -16.06
CA THR A 10 -1.67 11.37 -16.92
C THR A 10 -2.45 10.08 -17.21
N VAL A 11 -3.77 10.17 -17.16
CA VAL A 11 -4.68 9.04 -17.38
C VAL A 11 -5.64 9.40 -18.50
N LEU A 12 -5.77 8.52 -19.49
CA LEU A 12 -6.76 8.66 -20.56
C LEU A 12 -8.11 8.09 -20.11
N VAL A 13 -9.18 8.83 -20.40
CA VAL A 13 -10.56 8.41 -20.08
C VAL A 13 -11.07 7.52 -21.21
N GLN A 14 -11.57 6.34 -20.86
CA GLN A 14 -12.21 5.42 -21.80
C GLN A 14 -13.73 5.55 -21.69
N ASN A 15 -14.44 5.52 -22.82
CA ASN A 15 -15.91 5.48 -22.88
C ASN A 15 -16.61 6.59 -22.07
N ASN A 16 -16.00 7.78 -21.97
CA ASN A 16 -16.47 8.89 -21.12
C ASN A 16 -16.66 8.53 -19.63
N ASN A 17 -16.09 7.43 -19.15
CA ASN A 17 -16.14 7.03 -17.75
C ASN A 17 -15.07 7.76 -16.92
N VAL A 18 -15.37 9.00 -16.54
CA VAL A 18 -14.45 9.85 -15.76
C VAL A 18 -14.21 9.29 -14.36
N GLU A 19 -15.21 8.67 -13.74
CA GLU A 19 -15.11 8.20 -12.37
C GLU A 19 -14.08 7.06 -12.24
N GLU A 20 -14.10 6.11 -13.17
CA GLU A 20 -13.12 5.03 -13.23
C GLU A 20 -11.70 5.56 -13.47
N ALA A 21 -11.55 6.53 -14.38
CA ALA A 21 -10.27 7.18 -14.64
C ALA A 21 -9.72 7.88 -13.38
N CYS A 22 -10.57 8.60 -12.63
CA CYS A 22 -10.21 9.24 -11.37
C CYS A 22 -9.82 8.23 -10.28
N ARG A 23 -10.54 7.11 -10.16
CA ARG A 23 -10.17 6.03 -9.22
C ARG A 23 -8.83 5.41 -9.59
N MET A 24 -8.57 5.21 -10.88
CA MET A 24 -7.30 4.69 -11.35
C MET A 24 -6.16 5.66 -11.06
N LEU A 25 -6.35 6.97 -11.33
CA LEU A 25 -5.38 8.00 -10.99
C LEU A 25 -5.07 8.01 -9.48
N ASN A 26 -6.09 7.96 -8.62
CA ASN A 26 -5.91 7.88 -7.17
C ASN A 26 -5.12 6.63 -6.74
N ARG A 27 -5.34 5.49 -7.39
CA ARG A 27 -4.57 4.26 -7.13
C ARG A 27 -3.10 4.41 -7.53
N VAL A 28 -2.82 5.04 -8.67
CA VAL A 28 -1.43 5.32 -9.12
C VAL A 28 -0.74 6.25 -8.11
N LEU A 29 -1.39 7.35 -7.73
CA LEU A 29 -0.84 8.30 -6.75
C LEU A 29 -0.65 7.67 -5.35
N GLY A 30 -1.53 6.76 -4.96
CA GLY A 30 -1.40 6.00 -3.71
C GLY A 30 -0.24 5.01 -3.74
N LYS A 31 -0.04 4.30 -4.86
CA LYS A 31 1.07 3.33 -5.03
C LYS A 31 2.44 4.01 -5.06
N GLU A 32 2.52 5.22 -5.61
CA GLU A 32 3.75 6.04 -5.61
C GLU A 32 3.96 6.81 -4.28
N GLU A 33 3.10 6.61 -3.28
CA GLU A 33 3.15 7.29 -1.98
C GLU A 33 3.12 8.83 -2.04
N ILE A 34 2.71 9.43 -3.17
CA ILE A 34 2.72 10.89 -3.38
C ILE A 34 1.78 11.58 -2.39
N LEU A 35 0.61 10.99 -2.16
CA LEU A 35 -0.37 11.53 -1.22
C LEU A 35 0.16 11.53 0.22
N ASP A 36 0.93 10.51 0.58
CA ASP A 36 1.53 10.41 1.92
C ASP A 36 2.71 11.36 2.06
N GLN A 37 3.54 11.48 1.02
CA GLN A 37 4.59 12.49 0.96
C GLN A 37 4.00 13.90 1.13
N PHE A 38 2.94 14.23 0.38
CA PHE A 38 2.26 15.53 0.45
C PHE A 38 1.77 15.84 1.88
N ARG A 39 1.11 14.87 2.53
CA ARG A 39 0.66 15.01 3.92
C ARG A 39 1.82 15.22 4.89
N ARG A 40 2.93 14.48 4.72
CA ARG A 40 4.13 14.58 5.55
C ARG A 40 4.87 15.91 5.36
N THR A 41 4.91 16.44 4.14
CA THR A 41 5.60 17.71 3.82
C THR A 41 4.78 18.95 4.17
N ARG A 42 3.53 18.81 4.62
CA ARG A 42 2.68 19.94 5.03
C ARG A 42 3.28 20.71 6.21
N PHE A 43 3.98 20.01 7.11
CA PHE A 43 4.69 20.60 8.23
C PHE A 43 6.10 20.00 8.32
N TYR A 44 7.04 20.76 8.87
CA TYR A 44 8.40 20.26 9.06
C TYR A 44 8.44 19.13 10.10
N GLU A 45 8.85 17.93 9.67
CA GLU A 45 9.15 16.80 10.54
C GLU A 45 10.63 16.86 10.95
N LYS A 46 10.93 16.91 12.25
CA LYS A 46 12.31 16.99 12.73
C LYS A 46 13.08 15.70 12.36
N PRO A 47 14.40 15.74 12.09
CA PRO A 47 15.14 14.57 11.59
C PRO A 47 15.05 13.33 12.50
N TYR A 48 15.00 13.52 13.82
CA TYR A 48 14.85 12.39 14.75
C TYR A 48 13.44 11.75 14.69
N GLN A 49 12.40 12.54 14.40
CA GLN A 49 11.03 12.04 14.22
C GLN A 49 10.93 11.24 12.93
N VAL A 50 11.50 11.77 11.83
CA VAL A 50 11.61 11.06 10.54
C VAL A 50 12.29 9.70 10.74
N ARG A 51 13.45 9.67 11.42
CA ARG A 51 14.19 8.43 11.67
C ARG A 51 13.37 7.42 12.47
N ARG A 52 12.69 7.86 13.53
CA ARG A 52 11.83 6.99 14.36
C ARG A 52 10.67 6.42 13.54
N ARG A 53 10.02 7.24 12.73
CA ARG A 53 8.91 6.83 11.87
C ARG A 53 9.35 5.83 10.81
N VAL A 54 10.41 6.12 10.06
CA VAL A 54 10.96 5.21 9.04
C VAL A 54 11.35 3.86 9.64
N ASN A 55 11.95 3.86 10.84
CA ASN A 55 12.27 2.62 11.53
C ASN A 55 11.02 1.81 11.89
N PHE A 56 10.00 2.48 12.44
CA PHE A 56 8.72 1.84 12.76
C PHE A 56 8.02 1.27 11.52
N GLU A 57 7.97 2.03 10.42
CA GLU A 57 7.37 1.61 9.15
C GLU A 57 8.07 0.36 8.58
N LYS A 58 9.41 0.31 8.64
CA LYS A 58 10.20 -0.85 8.22
C LYS A 58 9.89 -2.09 9.08
N CYS A 59 9.94 -1.96 10.41
CA CYS A 59 9.64 -3.08 11.30
C CYS A 59 8.21 -3.60 11.11
N LYS A 60 7.23 -2.69 10.93
CA LYS A 60 5.85 -3.05 10.65
C LYS A 60 5.71 -3.79 9.32
N ALA A 61 6.43 -3.36 8.27
CA ALA A 61 6.42 -4.02 6.97
C ALA A 61 6.95 -5.46 7.06
N ILE A 62 8.10 -5.65 7.71
CA ILE A 62 8.70 -6.98 7.92
C ILE A 62 7.72 -7.89 8.68
N TYR A 63 7.14 -7.41 9.77
CA TYR A 63 6.17 -8.18 10.55
C TYR A 63 4.94 -8.58 9.72
N ASN A 64 4.37 -7.63 8.98
CA ASN A 64 3.20 -7.89 8.15
C ASN A 64 3.50 -8.91 7.04
N GLU A 65 4.68 -8.82 6.43
CA GLU A 65 5.14 -9.74 5.40
C GLU A 65 5.26 -11.17 5.96
N ASP A 66 5.94 -11.34 7.10
CA ASP A 66 6.12 -12.64 7.74
C ASP A 66 4.80 -13.21 8.30
N MET A 67 3.96 -12.36 8.87
CA MET A 67 2.64 -12.78 9.36
C MET A 67 1.76 -13.24 8.19
N ASN A 68 1.77 -12.53 7.06
CA ASN A 68 1.06 -12.94 5.85
C ASN A 68 1.57 -14.29 5.33
N ARG A 69 2.89 -14.52 5.30
CA ARG A 69 3.48 -15.84 4.96
C ARG A 69 2.98 -16.94 5.88
N LYS A 70 2.98 -16.70 7.20
CA LYS A 70 2.49 -17.66 8.19
C LYS A 70 1.00 -17.96 8.01
N ILE A 71 0.18 -16.94 7.78
CA ILE A 71 -1.26 -17.12 7.52
C ILE A 71 -1.46 -18.00 6.29
N GLN A 72 -0.80 -17.70 5.17
CA GLN A 72 -0.90 -18.50 3.94
C GLN A 72 -0.44 -19.96 4.14
N PHE A 73 0.57 -20.17 4.98
CA PHE A 73 1.02 -21.51 5.34
C PHE A 73 -0.02 -22.28 6.16
N VAL A 74 -0.56 -21.66 7.22
CA VAL A 74 -1.52 -22.29 8.15
C VAL A 74 -2.89 -22.47 7.51
N LEU A 75 -3.31 -21.59 6.59
CA LEU A 75 -4.59 -21.68 5.89
C LEU A 75 -4.83 -23.04 5.21
N ARG A 76 -3.76 -23.76 4.81
CA ARG A 76 -3.86 -25.13 4.28
C ARG A 76 -4.49 -26.12 5.25
N LYS A 77 -4.39 -25.87 6.55
CA LYS A 77 -4.95 -26.72 7.62
C LYS A 77 -6.32 -26.25 8.09
N ASN A 78 -6.86 -25.16 7.55
CA ASN A 78 -8.22 -24.70 7.82
C ASN A 78 -9.25 -25.53 7.03
N ARG A 79 -9.29 -26.82 7.31
CA ARG A 79 -10.21 -27.81 6.74
C ARG A 79 -11.02 -28.45 7.86
N VAL A 80 -12.13 -29.11 7.50
CA VAL A 80 -12.91 -29.90 8.46
C VAL A 80 -12.00 -30.92 9.16
N GLU A 81 -12.23 -31.10 10.46
CA GLU A 81 -11.46 -32.03 11.28
C GLU A 81 -11.52 -33.44 10.67
N PRO A 82 -10.36 -34.07 10.39
CA PRO A 82 -10.34 -35.39 9.75
C PRO A 82 -10.70 -36.54 10.70
N PHE A 83 -10.67 -36.33 12.02
CA PHE A 83 -10.92 -37.37 13.03
C PHE A 83 -12.01 -36.93 14.03
N PRO A 84 -13.26 -36.76 13.59
CA PRO A 84 -14.35 -36.38 14.48
C PRO A 84 -14.61 -37.50 15.50
N GLY A 85 -14.54 -37.18 16.79
CA GLY A 85 -14.89 -38.11 17.88
C GLY A 85 -13.73 -38.92 18.48
N CYS A 86 -12.49 -38.70 18.05
CA CYS A 86 -11.32 -39.23 18.75
C CYS A 86 -10.78 -38.19 19.75
N SER A 87 -11.32 -38.26 20.97
CA SER A 87 -10.80 -37.61 22.19
C SER A 87 -10.53 -38.66 23.26
#